data_AF-A0A5C9ACI4-F1
#
_entry.id   AF-A0A5C9ACI4-F1
#
_cell.length_a   1.000
_cell.length_b   1.000
_cell.length_c   1.000
_cell.angle_alpha   90.00
_cell.angle_beta   90.00
_cell.angle_gamma   90.00
#
_symmetry.space_group_name_H-M   'P 1'
#
loop_
_entity.id
_entity.type
_entity.pdbx_description
1 polymer ?
#
loop_
_entity_poly.entity_id
_entity_poly.type
_entity_poly.pdbx_seq_one_letter_code
_entity_poly.pdbx_strand_id
1 'polypeptide(L)'
;MRKFTLNIFTLSLGLAVMPMVEAAPTAQQQLLEQVRLGEATHREDLVQQSLYRLELIDPNNPDVVAARFRSLLRQGDIDGAQKQLDRLSQLAPSSNAYKSSRTTMLLSTPDGRQALQQARLQATTGHAEEAVASYNKLFNGAPPEGDIAVEYWSTVAKIPARRGEAINQLKRINADAPGNTGLQNNLALLLFSSDRRDEGFAVLEQMAKSNAGREGASKIWYGQIKDMPVSDASVSALKKYLSIFSDGDSVAAAQSQL
;
A
#
# COMPACT_ATOMS: atom_id res chain seq x y z
N MET A 1 -4.39 0.28 -76.72
CA MET A 1 -3.46 0.73 -75.67
C MET A 1 -3.74 2.20 -75.33
N ARG A 2 -4.24 2.52 -74.13
CA ARG A 2 -3.85 3.67 -73.27
C ARG A 2 -4.78 3.70 -72.05
N LYS A 3 -4.15 3.98 -70.90
CA LYS A 3 -4.51 3.52 -69.56
C LYS A 3 -5.49 4.48 -68.88
N PHE A 4 -6.45 3.95 -68.11
CA PHE A 4 -7.26 4.69 -67.15
C PHE A 4 -6.43 5.01 -65.91
N THR A 5 -6.36 6.29 -65.53
CA THR A 5 -5.79 6.77 -64.27
C THR A 5 -6.89 6.83 -63.23
N LEU A 6 -6.78 6.00 -62.18
CA LEU A 6 -7.65 6.04 -61.00
C LEU A 6 -6.94 6.85 -59.90
N ASN A 7 -7.53 7.96 -59.48
CA ASN A 7 -6.99 8.80 -58.42
C ASN A 7 -7.58 8.31 -57.08
N ILE A 8 -6.77 7.67 -56.25
CA ILE A 8 -7.18 7.16 -54.93
C ILE A 8 -7.06 8.32 -53.93
N PHE A 9 -8.19 8.89 -53.52
CA PHE A 9 -8.26 9.75 -52.35
C PHE A 9 -8.11 8.88 -51.09
N THR A 10 -6.90 8.84 -50.53
CA THR A 10 -6.66 8.29 -49.19
C THR A 10 -7.21 9.26 -48.15
N LEU A 11 -8.35 8.91 -47.55
CA LEU A 11 -8.91 9.60 -46.40
C LEU A 11 -8.12 9.19 -45.15
N SER A 12 -7.17 10.02 -44.74
CA SER A 12 -6.44 9.84 -43.48
C SER A 12 -7.34 10.23 -42.30
N LEU A 13 -7.92 9.21 -41.66
CA LEU A 13 -8.66 9.35 -40.41
C LEU A 13 -7.65 9.58 -39.26
N GLY A 14 -7.36 10.84 -38.95
CA GLY A 14 -6.57 11.21 -37.79
C GLY A 14 -7.38 10.99 -36.50
N LEU A 15 -7.09 9.92 -35.76
CA LEU A 15 -7.47 9.85 -34.35
C LEU A 15 -6.69 10.94 -33.60
N ALA A 16 -7.37 12.04 -33.28
CA ALA A 16 -6.87 12.98 -32.29
C ALA A 16 -6.91 12.29 -30.93
N VAL A 17 -5.75 11.84 -30.43
CA VAL A 17 -5.57 11.50 -29.03
C VAL A 17 -5.64 12.83 -28.27
N MET A 18 -6.82 13.14 -27.73
CA MET A 18 -6.95 14.28 -26.82
C MET A 18 -6.10 13.98 -25.58
N PRO A 19 -5.18 14.87 -25.19
CA PRO A 19 -4.49 14.71 -23.92
C PRO A 19 -5.55 14.73 -22.81
N MET A 20 -5.52 13.73 -21.94
CA MET A 20 -6.26 13.80 -20.69
C MET A 20 -5.71 15.00 -19.93
N VAL A 21 -6.46 16.10 -19.92
CA VAL A 21 -6.17 17.25 -19.06
C VAL A 21 -6.48 16.77 -17.64
N GLU A 22 -5.45 16.41 -16.90
CA GLU A 22 -5.55 16.25 -15.45
C GLU A 22 -5.97 17.61 -14.89
N ALA A 23 -7.20 17.71 -14.38
CA ALA A 23 -7.74 18.97 -13.89
C ALA A 23 -6.81 19.50 -12.79
N ALA A 24 -6.43 20.78 -12.90
CA ALA A 24 -5.58 21.41 -11.90
C ALA A 24 -6.20 21.23 -10.50
N PRO A 25 -5.40 20.91 -9.47
CA PRO A 25 -5.92 20.67 -8.13
C PRO A 25 -6.67 21.91 -7.65
N THR A 26 -7.86 21.68 -7.08
CA THR A 26 -8.69 22.75 -6.52
C THR A 26 -7.97 23.49 -5.40
N ALA A 27 -8.38 24.74 -5.11
CA ALA A 27 -7.82 25.52 -4.01
C ALA A 27 -7.91 24.77 -2.66
N GLN A 28 -8.98 24.00 -2.43
CA GLN A 28 -9.14 23.16 -1.25
C GLN A 28 -8.09 22.03 -1.20
N GLN A 29 -7.88 21.32 -2.33
CA GLN A 29 -6.87 20.26 -2.42
C GLN A 29 -5.46 20.80 -2.19
N GLN A 30 -5.13 21.97 -2.74
CA GLN A 30 -3.84 22.63 -2.51
C GLN A 30 -3.64 23.00 -1.04
N LEU A 31 -4.67 23.51 -0.36
CA LEU A 31 -4.59 23.83 1.07
C LEU A 31 -4.48 22.58 1.94
N LEU A 32 -5.20 21.50 1.61
CA LEU A 32 -5.05 20.21 2.30
C LEU A 32 -3.63 19.66 2.12
N GLU A 33 -3.03 19.84 0.95
CA GLU A 33 -1.65 19.43 0.71
C GLU A 33 -0.64 20.28 1.52
N GLN A 34 -0.88 21.58 1.64
CA GLN A 34 -0.10 22.43 2.54
C GLN A 34 -0.21 22.00 4.00
N VAL A 35 -1.40 21.58 4.45
CA VAL A 35 -1.57 20.98 5.78
C VAL A 35 -0.71 19.73 5.90
N ARG A 36 -0.80 18.77 4.98
CA ARG A 36 0.01 17.54 5.02
C ARG A 36 1.51 17.83 5.02
N LEU A 37 1.95 18.78 4.20
CA LEU A 37 3.34 19.23 4.16
C LEU A 37 3.77 19.86 5.50
N GLY A 38 2.93 20.72 6.08
CA GLY A 38 3.18 21.33 7.38
C GLY A 38 3.31 20.28 8.48
N GLU A 39 2.44 19.26 8.48
CA GLU A 39 2.52 18.14 9.42
C GLU A 39 3.81 17.34 9.25
N ALA A 40 4.17 16.98 8.02
CA ALA A 40 5.37 16.23 7.70
C ALA A 40 6.67 16.99 8.04
N THR A 41 6.64 18.32 7.95
CA THR A 41 7.79 19.21 8.23
C THR A 41 7.75 19.85 9.61
N HIS A 42 6.76 19.50 10.44
CA HIS A 42 6.51 20.05 11.78
C HIS A 42 6.36 21.59 11.80
N ARG A 43 5.87 22.16 10.69
CA ARG A 43 5.53 23.58 10.57
C ARG A 43 4.06 23.80 10.93
N GLU A 44 3.80 23.89 12.23
CA GLU A 44 2.44 24.08 12.76
C GLU A 44 1.82 25.42 12.31
N ASP A 45 2.63 26.44 12.05
CA ASP A 45 2.18 27.73 11.50
C ASP A 45 1.53 27.56 10.12
N LEU A 46 2.14 26.77 9.23
CA LEU A 46 1.60 26.43 7.93
C LEU A 46 0.30 25.65 8.08
N VAL A 47 0.27 24.67 9.00
CA VAL A 47 -0.94 23.90 9.30
C VAL A 47 -2.08 24.81 9.73
N GLN A 48 -1.87 25.68 10.72
CA GLN A 48 -2.92 26.55 11.25
C GLN A 48 -3.46 27.51 10.18
N GLN A 49 -2.58 28.14 9.40
CA GLN A 49 -3.00 29.09 8.36
C GLN A 49 -3.81 28.41 7.25
N SER A 50 -3.33 27.27 6.76
CA SER A 50 -4.02 26.54 5.69
C SER A 50 -5.34 25.95 6.19
N LEU A 51 -5.37 25.44 7.42
CA LEU A 51 -6.58 24.90 8.04
C LEU A 51 -7.64 25.97 8.30
N TYR A 52 -7.25 27.14 8.79
CA TYR A 52 -8.18 28.28 8.96
C TYR A 52 -8.87 28.65 7.65
N ARG A 53 -8.11 28.71 6.54
CA ARG A 53 -8.66 28.99 5.21
C ARG A 53 -9.59 27.88 4.74
N LEU A 54 -9.26 26.62 5.00
CA LEU A 54 -10.11 25.48 4.68
C LEU A 54 -11.44 25.53 5.44
N GLU A 55 -11.41 25.83 6.73
CA GLU A 55 -12.60 25.96 7.58
C GLU A 55 -13.51 27.11 7.13
N LEU A 56 -12.97 28.18 6.54
CA LEU A 56 -13.77 29.25 5.93
C LEU A 56 -14.40 28.85 4.59
N ILE A 57 -13.76 27.95 3.84
CA ILE A 57 -14.23 27.53 2.52
C ILE A 57 -15.30 26.43 2.65
N ASP A 58 -14.99 25.35 3.37
CA ASP A 58 -15.89 24.21 3.58
C ASP A 58 -15.65 23.58 4.97
N PRO A 59 -16.32 24.09 6.02
CA PRO A 59 -16.13 23.60 7.38
C PRO A 59 -16.67 22.19 7.60
N ASN A 60 -17.47 21.63 6.69
CA ASN A 60 -18.08 20.30 6.82
C ASN A 60 -17.38 19.25 5.96
N ASN A 61 -16.35 19.63 5.21
CA ASN A 61 -15.51 18.68 4.50
C ASN A 61 -14.85 17.69 5.50
N PRO A 62 -15.05 16.37 5.36
CA PRO A 62 -14.48 15.38 6.27
C PRO A 62 -12.95 15.45 6.39
N ASP A 63 -12.23 15.80 5.31
CA ASP A 63 -10.76 15.91 5.34
C ASP A 63 -10.31 17.13 6.15
N VAL A 64 -11.08 18.22 6.13
CA VAL A 64 -10.82 19.43 6.92
C VAL A 64 -11.06 19.16 8.40
N VAL A 65 -12.17 18.51 8.73
CA VAL A 65 -12.47 18.12 10.12
C VAL A 65 -11.42 17.12 10.65
N ALA A 66 -10.97 16.16 9.83
CA ALA A 66 -9.89 15.24 10.18
C ALA A 66 -8.52 15.93 10.33
N ALA A 67 -8.22 16.94 9.52
CA ALA A 67 -7.03 17.76 9.70
C ALA A 67 -7.07 18.53 11.03
N ARG A 68 -8.22 19.12 11.39
CA ARG A 68 -8.40 19.78 12.69
C ARG A 68 -8.25 18.82 13.85
N PHE A 69 -8.86 17.64 13.77
CA PHE A 69 -8.69 16.56 14.73
C PHE A 69 -7.20 16.23 14.98
N ARG A 70 -6.41 16.02 13.91
CA ARG A 70 -4.97 15.71 14.04
C ARG A 70 -4.17 16.87 14.64
N SER A 71 -4.50 18.10 14.28
CA SER A 71 -3.90 19.30 14.88
C SER A 71 -4.14 19.36 16.39
N LEU A 72 -5.37 19.11 16.85
CA LEU A 72 -5.73 19.15 18.27
C LEU A 72 -4.99 18.05 19.05
N LEU A 73 -4.89 16.85 18.50
CA LEU A 73 -4.09 15.77 19.10
C LEU A 73 -2.61 16.15 19.27
N ARG A 74 -1.98 16.79 18.27
CA ARG A 74 -0.58 17.23 18.39
C ARG A 74 -0.38 18.33 19.44
N GLN A 75 -1.41 19.15 19.66
CA GLN A 75 -1.43 20.18 20.71
C GLN A 75 -1.73 19.59 22.10
N GLY A 76 -2.11 18.31 22.19
CA GLY A 76 -2.51 17.66 23.44
C GLY A 76 -3.97 17.96 23.85
N ASP A 77 -4.75 18.63 23.01
CA ASP A 77 -6.18 18.88 23.26
C ASP A 77 -7.01 17.64 22.86
N ILE A 78 -7.00 16.65 23.74
CA ILE A 78 -7.69 15.37 23.53
C ILE A 78 -9.21 15.56 23.50
N ASP A 79 -9.76 16.46 24.32
CA ASP A 79 -11.20 16.73 24.37
C ASP A 79 -11.67 17.42 23.08
N GLY A 80 -10.90 18.39 22.59
CA GLY A 80 -11.14 19.03 21.31
C GLY A 80 -11.07 18.03 20.16
N ALA A 81 -10.06 17.16 20.16
CA ALA A 81 -9.93 16.10 19.17
C ALA A 81 -11.14 15.14 19.22
N GLN A 82 -11.56 14.68 20.40
CA GLN A 82 -12.73 13.81 20.55
C GLN A 82 -13.99 14.46 19.96
N LYS A 83 -14.21 15.76 20.20
CA LYS A 83 -15.34 16.50 19.60
C LYS A 83 -15.31 16.49 18.07
N GLN A 84 -14.13 16.64 17.45
CA GLN A 84 -14.00 16.56 16.00
C GLN A 84 -14.23 15.12 15.49
N LEU A 85 -13.80 14.11 16.24
CA LEU A 85 -14.06 12.71 15.90
C LEU A 85 -15.56 12.39 15.97
N ASP A 86 -16.27 12.86 17.00
CA ASP A 86 -17.72 12.72 17.13
C ASP A 86 -18.43 13.44 15.98
N ARG A 87 -17.97 14.63 15.60
CA ARG A 87 -18.47 15.36 14.43
C ARG A 87 -18.27 14.58 13.14
N LEU A 88 -17.10 13.99 12.92
CA LEU A 88 -16.82 13.12 11.76
C LEU A 88 -17.76 11.91 11.71
N SER A 89 -18.07 11.31 12.87
CA SER A 89 -18.97 10.17 12.96
C SER A 89 -20.38 10.50 12.47
N GLN A 90 -20.82 11.75 12.68
CA GLN A 90 -22.13 12.23 12.24
C GLN A 90 -22.12 12.68 10.78
N LEU A 91 -21.08 13.40 10.35
CA LEU A 91 -20.97 13.95 9.00
C LEU A 91 -20.72 12.87 7.94
N ALA A 92 -19.81 11.94 8.21
CA ALA A 92 -19.35 10.97 7.23
C ALA A 92 -18.87 9.64 7.87
N PRO A 93 -19.78 8.86 8.48
CA PRO A 93 -19.44 7.65 9.24
C PRO A 93 -18.74 6.55 8.43
N SER A 94 -18.88 6.54 7.10
CA SER A 94 -18.24 5.57 6.20
C SER A 94 -16.94 6.08 5.57
N SER A 95 -16.58 7.34 5.80
CA SER A 95 -15.40 7.97 5.18
C SER A 95 -14.09 7.43 5.72
N ASN A 96 -13.05 7.45 4.88
CA ASN A 96 -11.69 7.10 5.29
C ASN A 96 -11.13 8.10 6.31
N ALA A 97 -11.51 9.39 6.19
CA ALA A 97 -11.20 10.43 7.17
C ALA A 97 -11.67 10.05 8.59
N TYR A 98 -12.92 9.59 8.73
CA TYR A 98 -13.44 9.12 10.03
C TYR A 98 -12.73 7.86 10.52
N LYS A 99 -12.60 6.82 9.67
CA LYS A 99 -11.95 5.56 10.04
C LYS A 99 -10.51 5.77 10.52
N SER A 100 -9.74 6.57 9.78
CA SER A 100 -8.35 6.91 10.12
C SER A 100 -8.26 7.73 11.41
N SER A 101 -9.14 8.72 11.57
CA SER A 101 -9.19 9.53 12.80
C SER A 101 -9.53 8.71 14.03
N ARG A 102 -10.49 7.77 13.92
CA ARG A 102 -10.86 6.85 15.01
C ARG A 102 -9.68 6.00 15.45
N THR A 103 -8.93 5.44 14.51
CA THR A 103 -7.72 4.67 14.80
C THR A 103 -6.64 5.51 15.45
N THR A 104 -6.43 6.73 14.95
CA THR A 104 -5.46 7.67 15.50
C THR A 104 -5.82 8.04 16.95
N MET A 105 -7.10 8.29 17.23
CA MET A 105 -7.59 8.57 18.59
C MET A 105 -7.37 7.38 19.52
N LEU A 106 -7.72 6.18 19.07
CA LEU A 106 -7.53 4.96 19.84
C LEU A 106 -6.05 4.78 20.25
N LEU A 107 -5.13 4.97 19.29
CA LEU A 107 -3.69 4.80 19.50
C LEU A 107 -3.00 6.02 20.14
N SER A 108 -3.70 7.13 20.37
CA SER A 108 -3.18 8.27 21.13
C SER A 108 -3.19 8.01 22.65
N THR A 109 -4.01 7.08 23.11
CA THR A 109 -4.15 6.69 24.53
C THR A 109 -3.09 5.65 24.95
N PRO A 110 -2.65 5.64 26.23
CA PRO A 110 -1.78 4.58 26.75
C PRO A 110 -2.37 3.18 26.57
N ASP A 111 -3.67 3.01 26.85
CA ASP A 111 -4.35 1.71 26.78
C ASP A 111 -4.39 1.16 25.34
N GLY A 112 -4.72 2.00 24.36
CA GLY A 112 -4.72 1.61 22.96
C GLY A 112 -3.33 1.21 22.47
N ARG A 113 -2.28 1.94 22.89
CA ARG A 113 -0.89 1.57 22.57
C ARG A 113 -0.50 0.25 23.21
N GLN A 114 -0.83 0.04 24.49
CA GLN A 114 -0.50 -1.19 25.20
C GLN A 114 -1.21 -2.39 24.57
N ALA A 115 -2.49 -2.25 24.22
CA ALA A 115 -3.25 -3.29 23.53
C ALA A 115 -2.65 -3.66 22.17
N LEU A 116 -2.21 -2.66 21.38
CA LEU A 116 -1.53 -2.90 20.11
C LEU A 116 -0.21 -3.65 20.30
N GLN A 117 0.59 -3.25 21.30
CA GLN A 117 1.86 -3.91 21.60
C GLN A 117 1.67 -5.36 22.07
N GLN A 118 0.63 -5.63 22.85
CA GLN A 118 0.27 -6.98 23.27
C GLN A 118 -0.07 -7.87 22.06
N ALA A 119 -0.88 -7.35 21.12
CA ALA A 119 -1.22 -8.07 19.89
C ALA A 119 0.02 -8.38 19.04
N ARG A 120 0.94 -7.41 18.91
CA ARG A 120 2.22 -7.59 18.21
C ARG A 120 3.12 -8.62 18.89
N LEU A 121 3.21 -8.62 20.21
CA LEU A 121 3.99 -9.61 20.96
C LEU A 121 3.45 -11.03 20.75
N GLN A 122 2.13 -11.21 20.78
CA GLN A 122 1.50 -12.50 20.46
C GLN A 122 1.83 -12.94 19.03
N ALA A 123 1.75 -12.00 18.06
CA ALA A 123 2.02 -12.29 16.66
C ALA A 123 3.48 -12.71 16.40
N THR A 124 4.44 -12.13 17.13
CA THR A 124 5.87 -12.46 16.97
C THR A 124 6.26 -13.72 17.73
N THR A 125 5.59 -14.06 18.82
CA THR A 125 5.86 -15.27 19.64
C THR A 125 5.14 -16.53 19.15
N GLY A 126 4.44 -16.47 18.01
CA GLY A 126 3.79 -17.63 17.38
C GLY A 126 2.31 -17.83 17.76
N HIS A 127 1.77 -17.00 18.64
CA HIS A 127 0.38 -17.02 19.11
C HIS A 127 -0.54 -16.27 18.12
N ALA A 128 -0.63 -16.78 16.89
CA ALA A 128 -1.29 -16.06 15.80
C ALA A 128 -2.80 -15.89 16.00
N GLU A 129 -3.48 -16.89 16.56
CA GLU A 129 -4.93 -16.82 16.81
C GLU A 129 -5.25 -15.80 17.91
N GLU A 130 -4.47 -15.80 18.99
CA GLU A 130 -4.61 -14.84 20.09
C GLU A 130 -4.28 -13.42 19.64
N ALA A 131 -3.24 -13.26 18.81
CA ALA A 131 -2.90 -11.96 18.23
C ALA A 131 -4.05 -11.40 17.38
N VAL A 132 -4.65 -12.23 16.53
CA VAL A 132 -5.80 -11.84 15.71
C VAL A 132 -7.00 -11.48 16.58
N ALA A 133 -7.27 -12.24 17.64
CA ALA A 133 -8.32 -11.90 18.61
C ALA A 133 -8.05 -10.55 19.30
N SER A 134 -6.81 -10.28 19.71
CA SER A 134 -6.39 -9.01 20.30
C SER A 134 -6.55 -7.83 19.34
N TYR A 135 -6.15 -8.00 18.07
CA TYR A 135 -6.37 -6.99 17.02
C TYR A 135 -7.86 -6.72 16.80
N ASN A 136 -8.69 -7.78 16.72
CA ASN A 136 -10.12 -7.65 16.52
C ASN A 136 -10.78 -6.92 17.69
N LYS A 137 -10.37 -7.22 18.93
CA LYS A 137 -10.84 -6.49 20.12
C LYS A 137 -10.43 -5.02 20.06
N LEU A 138 -9.20 -4.72 19.67
CA LEU A 138 -8.68 -3.36 19.58
C LEU A 138 -9.43 -2.52 18.54
N PHE A 139 -9.64 -3.06 17.34
CA PHE A 139 -10.19 -2.31 16.21
C PHE A 139 -11.68 -2.56 15.93
N ASN A 140 -12.36 -3.27 16.84
CA ASN A 140 -13.76 -3.67 16.70
C ASN A 140 -14.03 -4.48 15.40
N GLY A 141 -13.19 -5.49 15.17
CA GLY A 141 -13.35 -6.53 14.16
C GLY A 141 -12.69 -6.27 12.80
N ALA A 142 -12.40 -5.03 12.42
CA ALA A 142 -11.75 -4.72 11.15
C ALA A 142 -10.44 -3.95 11.38
N PRO A 143 -9.29 -4.43 10.87
CA PRO A 143 -8.04 -3.68 10.99
C PRO A 143 -8.16 -2.35 10.23
N PRO A 144 -7.51 -1.27 10.71
CA PRO A 144 -7.41 -0.03 9.97
C PRO A 144 -6.54 -0.19 8.72
N GLU A 145 -6.70 0.70 7.76
CA GLU A 145 -5.90 0.75 6.52
C GLU A 145 -4.41 1.05 6.81
N GLY A 146 -3.56 0.88 5.78
CA GLY A 146 -2.13 1.14 5.86
C GLY A 146 -1.33 0.01 6.53
N ASP A 147 -0.25 0.36 7.22
CA ASP A 147 0.72 -0.62 7.74
C ASP A 147 0.11 -1.60 8.75
N ILE A 148 -0.84 -1.15 9.57
CA ILE A 148 -1.51 -2.03 10.53
C ILE A 148 -2.37 -3.09 9.81
N ALA A 149 -2.96 -2.78 8.64
CA ALA A 149 -3.64 -3.78 7.82
C ALA A 149 -2.65 -4.87 7.37
N VAL A 150 -1.46 -4.46 6.95
CA VAL A 150 -0.39 -5.38 6.53
C VAL A 150 0.03 -6.26 7.71
N GLU A 151 0.26 -5.68 8.89
CA GLU A 151 0.60 -6.42 10.11
C GLU A 151 -0.49 -7.44 10.48
N TYR A 152 -1.75 -7.02 10.49
CA TYR A 152 -2.89 -7.88 10.80
C TYR A 152 -2.99 -9.04 9.82
N TRP A 153 -3.04 -8.78 8.51
CA TRP A 153 -3.20 -9.85 7.52
C TRP A 153 -1.98 -10.75 7.42
N SER A 154 -0.77 -10.22 7.65
CA SER A 154 0.44 -11.04 7.79
C SER A 154 0.36 -11.97 8.99
N THR A 155 -0.28 -11.55 10.08
CA THR A 155 -0.55 -12.39 11.25
C THR A 155 -1.61 -13.44 10.95
N VAL A 156 -2.72 -13.07 10.30
CA VAL A 156 -3.77 -14.02 9.86
C VAL A 156 -3.20 -15.08 8.92
N ALA A 157 -2.24 -14.73 8.05
CA ALA A 157 -1.59 -15.68 7.13
C ALA A 157 -0.82 -16.81 7.83
N LYS A 158 -0.45 -16.62 9.11
CA LYS A 158 0.18 -17.65 9.94
C LYS A 158 -0.82 -18.74 10.37
N ILE A 159 -2.13 -18.46 10.33
CA ILE A 159 -3.20 -19.40 10.65
C ILE A 159 -3.52 -20.22 9.38
N PRO A 160 -3.23 -21.54 9.31
CA PRO A 160 -3.36 -22.31 8.08
C PRO A 160 -4.76 -22.25 7.46
N ALA A 161 -5.81 -22.35 8.28
CA ALA A 161 -7.21 -22.31 7.83
C ALA A 161 -7.62 -20.96 7.20
N ARG A 162 -6.92 -19.86 7.55
CA ARG A 162 -7.21 -18.50 7.07
C ARG A 162 -6.16 -17.95 6.12
N ARG A 163 -5.15 -18.74 5.76
CA ARG A 163 -4.03 -18.29 4.93
C ARG A 163 -4.48 -17.79 3.56
N GLY A 164 -5.41 -18.48 2.91
CA GLY A 164 -5.93 -18.06 1.60
C GLY A 164 -6.64 -16.69 1.65
N GLU A 165 -7.45 -16.47 2.67
CA GLU A 165 -8.11 -15.18 2.93
C GLU A 165 -7.07 -14.06 3.09
N ALA A 166 -6.06 -14.29 3.94
CA ALA A 166 -5.01 -13.32 4.22
C ALA A 166 -4.20 -12.95 2.98
N ILE A 167 -3.81 -13.94 2.16
CA ILE A 167 -3.08 -13.67 0.90
C ILE A 167 -3.91 -12.78 -0.02
N ASN A 168 -5.21 -13.05 -0.15
CA ASN A 168 -6.07 -12.25 -1.01
C ASN A 168 -6.19 -10.80 -0.52
N GLN A 169 -6.19 -10.57 0.79
CA GLN A 169 -6.21 -9.23 1.37
C GLN A 169 -4.88 -8.51 1.18
N LEU A 170 -3.75 -9.17 1.45
CA LEU A 170 -2.41 -8.62 1.22
C LEU A 170 -2.19 -8.27 -0.27
N LYS A 171 -2.74 -9.05 -1.21
CA LYS A 171 -2.73 -8.72 -2.63
C LYS A 171 -3.48 -7.42 -2.94
N ARG A 172 -4.67 -7.22 -2.35
CA ARG A 172 -5.43 -5.96 -2.52
C ARG A 172 -4.63 -4.79 -1.98
N ILE A 173 -4.09 -4.90 -0.77
CA ILE A 173 -3.26 -3.86 -0.17
C ILE A 173 -2.05 -3.51 -1.05
N ASN A 174 -1.35 -4.51 -1.60
CA ASN A 174 -0.21 -4.28 -2.51
C ASN A 174 -0.61 -3.65 -3.86
N ALA A 175 -1.85 -3.86 -4.31
CA ALA A 175 -2.37 -3.21 -5.51
C ALA A 175 -2.74 -1.74 -5.24
N ASP A 176 -3.30 -1.45 -4.08
CA ASP A 176 -3.71 -0.10 -3.67
C ASP A 176 -2.52 0.80 -3.30
N ALA A 177 -1.47 0.21 -2.71
CA ALA A 177 -0.24 0.90 -2.29
C ALA A 177 1.01 0.19 -2.84
N PRO A 178 1.31 0.31 -4.14
CA PRO A 178 2.47 -0.34 -4.74
C PRO A 178 3.78 0.24 -4.19
N GLY A 179 4.81 -0.60 -4.06
CA GLY A 179 6.15 -0.18 -3.67
C GLY A 179 6.51 -0.41 -2.20
N ASN A 180 5.58 -0.94 -1.39
CA ASN A 180 5.94 -1.49 -0.07
C ASN A 180 6.72 -2.80 -0.25
N THR A 181 8.06 -2.70 -0.27
CA THR A 181 8.96 -3.83 -0.52
C THR A 181 8.89 -4.91 0.55
N GLY A 182 8.62 -4.52 1.81
CA GLY A 182 8.41 -5.46 2.92
C GLY A 182 7.15 -6.31 2.73
N LEU A 183 6.04 -5.67 2.36
CA LEU A 183 4.79 -6.36 2.00
C LEU A 183 5.00 -7.30 0.81
N GLN A 184 5.64 -6.82 -0.26
CA GLN A 184 5.89 -7.61 -1.46
C GLN A 184 6.75 -8.84 -1.19
N ASN A 185 7.81 -8.69 -0.40
CA ASN A 185 8.67 -9.81 0.02
C ASN A 185 7.85 -10.87 0.77
N ASN A 186 7.15 -10.47 1.83
CA ASN A 186 6.32 -11.38 2.62
C ASN A 186 5.24 -12.06 1.76
N LEU A 187 4.55 -11.29 0.91
CA LEU A 187 3.51 -11.80 0.03
C LEU A 187 4.06 -12.83 -0.97
N ALA A 188 5.23 -12.58 -1.57
CA ALA A 188 5.86 -13.54 -2.48
C ALA A 188 6.19 -14.87 -1.76
N LEU A 189 6.78 -14.82 -0.57
CA LEU A 189 7.08 -16.01 0.23
C LEU A 189 5.80 -16.77 0.63
N LEU A 190 4.73 -16.06 1.00
CA LEU A 190 3.43 -16.66 1.29
C LEU A 190 2.80 -17.34 0.07
N LEU A 191 2.96 -16.75 -1.12
CA LEU A 191 2.46 -17.31 -2.37
C LEU A 191 3.23 -18.59 -2.74
N PHE A 192 4.56 -18.59 -2.66
CA PHE A 192 5.36 -19.79 -2.92
C PHE A 192 5.06 -20.93 -1.94
N SER A 193 4.93 -20.63 -0.64
CA SER A 193 4.58 -21.63 0.39
C SER A 193 3.13 -22.13 0.31
N SER A 194 2.29 -21.50 -0.52
CA SER A 194 0.89 -21.88 -0.74
C SER A 194 0.65 -22.44 -2.15
N ASP A 195 1.71 -22.89 -2.84
CA ASP A 195 1.67 -23.46 -4.20
C ASP A 195 1.09 -22.51 -5.27
N ARG A 196 1.23 -21.18 -5.07
CA ARG A 196 0.78 -20.14 -5.99
C ARG A 196 1.98 -19.49 -6.70
N ARG A 197 2.82 -20.31 -7.34
CA ARG A 197 4.15 -19.90 -7.84
C ARG A 197 4.10 -18.76 -8.86
N ASP A 198 3.20 -18.83 -9.83
CA ASP A 198 3.07 -17.80 -10.88
C ASP A 198 2.75 -16.42 -10.28
N GLU A 199 1.87 -16.39 -9.29
CA GLU A 199 1.55 -15.17 -8.56
C GLU A 199 2.73 -14.67 -7.73
N GLY A 200 3.49 -15.58 -7.11
CA GLY A 200 4.71 -15.26 -6.38
C GLY A 200 5.73 -14.55 -7.28
N PHE A 201 5.99 -15.10 -8.48
CA PHE A 201 6.87 -14.46 -9.45
C PHE A 201 6.33 -13.11 -9.94
N ALA A 202 5.02 -12.96 -10.17
CA ALA A 202 4.44 -11.67 -10.55
C ALA A 202 4.66 -10.58 -9.47
N VAL A 203 4.59 -10.93 -8.19
CA VAL A 203 4.91 -10.02 -7.08
C VAL A 203 6.41 -9.67 -7.08
N LEU A 204 7.31 -10.63 -7.33
CA LEU A 204 8.75 -10.37 -7.43
C LEU A 204 9.08 -9.46 -8.64
N GLU A 205 8.40 -9.64 -9.78
CA GLU A 205 8.53 -8.76 -10.94
C GLU A 205 8.11 -7.32 -10.59
N GLN A 206 7.00 -7.15 -9.84
CA GLN A 206 6.59 -5.84 -9.35
C GLN A 206 7.61 -5.23 -8.39
N MET A 207 8.12 -6.03 -7.44
CA MET A 207 9.12 -5.60 -6.46
C MET A 207 10.43 -5.15 -7.13
N ALA A 208 10.84 -5.85 -8.20
CA ALA A 208 12.03 -5.56 -8.99
C ALA A 208 11.97 -4.25 -9.79
N LYS A 209 10.77 -3.69 -10.01
CA LYS A 209 10.61 -2.36 -10.65
C LYS A 209 11.17 -1.24 -9.78
N SER A 210 11.25 -1.44 -8.47
CA SER A 210 11.83 -0.48 -7.53
C SER A 210 13.30 -0.82 -7.24
N ASN A 211 14.16 0.20 -7.14
CA ASN A 211 15.57 -0.01 -6.75
C ASN A 211 15.68 -0.66 -5.36
N ALA A 212 14.84 -0.23 -4.41
CA ALA A 212 14.83 -0.76 -3.05
C ALA A 212 14.40 -2.24 -2.96
N GLY A 213 13.57 -2.71 -3.90
CA GLY A 213 13.06 -4.08 -3.92
C GLY A 213 13.85 -5.04 -4.81
N ARG A 214 14.66 -4.54 -5.74
CA ARG A 214 15.32 -5.33 -6.78
C ARG A 214 16.22 -6.44 -6.24
N GLU A 215 17.09 -6.12 -5.28
CA GLU A 215 18.01 -7.12 -4.70
C GLU A 215 17.25 -8.21 -3.94
N GLY A 216 16.28 -7.83 -3.10
CA GLY A 216 15.44 -8.77 -2.37
C GLY A 216 14.63 -9.68 -3.30
N ALA A 217 14.06 -9.11 -4.37
CA ALA A 217 13.33 -9.87 -5.37
C ALA A 217 14.23 -10.86 -6.10
N SER A 218 15.42 -10.42 -6.50
CA SER A 218 16.45 -11.21 -7.16
C SER A 218 16.82 -12.45 -6.33
N LYS A 219 17.11 -12.24 -5.04
CA LYS A 219 17.48 -13.31 -4.10
C LYS A 219 16.38 -14.37 -3.95
N ILE A 220 15.12 -13.95 -3.78
CA ILE A 220 14.00 -14.88 -3.63
C ILE A 220 13.78 -15.65 -4.94
N TRP A 221 13.82 -14.95 -6.08
CA TRP A 221 13.62 -15.56 -7.40
C TRP A 221 14.67 -16.63 -7.67
N TYR A 222 15.94 -16.29 -7.49
CA TYR A 222 17.04 -17.23 -7.71
C TYR A 222 16.96 -18.44 -6.79
N GLY A 223 16.55 -18.24 -5.52
CA GLY A 223 16.26 -19.33 -4.59
C GLY A 223 15.24 -20.32 -5.15
N GLN A 224 14.12 -19.83 -5.73
CA GLN A 224 13.11 -20.69 -6.34
C GLN A 224 13.63 -21.50 -7.53
N ILE A 225 14.56 -20.94 -8.31
CA ILE A 225 15.18 -21.64 -9.44
C ILE A 225 16.15 -22.72 -8.94
N LYS A 226 16.92 -22.43 -7.89
CA LYS A 226 17.88 -23.36 -7.29
C LYS A 226 17.21 -24.62 -6.74
N ASP A 227 15.97 -24.50 -6.26
CA ASP A 227 15.19 -25.63 -5.77
C ASP A 227 14.58 -26.49 -6.89
N MET A 228 14.71 -26.08 -8.17
CA MET A 228 14.25 -26.87 -9.31
C MET A 228 15.25 -27.99 -9.65
N PRO A 229 14.78 -29.18 -10.06
CA PRO A 229 15.65 -30.21 -10.61
C PRO A 229 16.28 -29.74 -11.93
N VAL A 230 17.54 -30.15 -12.15
CA VAL A 230 18.29 -29.82 -13.37
C VAL A 230 17.54 -30.33 -14.60
N SER A 231 17.14 -29.40 -15.47
CA SER A 231 16.31 -29.66 -16.65
C SER A 231 16.32 -28.48 -17.62
N ASP A 232 15.78 -28.66 -18.83
CA ASP A 232 15.57 -27.55 -19.77
C ASP A 232 14.67 -26.45 -19.19
N ALA A 233 13.76 -26.82 -18.29
CA ALA A 233 12.90 -25.89 -17.57
C ALA A 233 13.70 -25.01 -16.60
N SER A 234 14.66 -25.58 -15.85
CA SER A 234 15.51 -24.80 -14.94
C SER A 234 16.44 -23.85 -15.72
N VAL A 235 16.98 -24.29 -16.86
CA VAL A 235 17.77 -23.43 -17.76
C VAL A 235 16.92 -22.28 -18.31
N SER A 236 15.69 -22.56 -18.74
CA SER A 236 14.77 -21.53 -19.23
C SER A 236 14.38 -20.53 -18.13
N ALA A 237 14.15 -21.00 -16.91
CA ALA A 237 13.88 -20.15 -15.75
C ALA A 237 15.09 -19.25 -15.41
N LEU A 238 16.31 -19.80 -15.49
CA LEU A 238 17.55 -19.06 -15.26
C LEU A 238 17.78 -17.96 -16.32
N LYS A 239 17.52 -18.27 -17.60
CA LYS A 239 17.55 -17.28 -18.68
C LYS A 239 16.51 -16.17 -18.47
N LYS A 240 15.27 -16.51 -18.06
CA LYS A 240 14.25 -15.52 -17.71
C LYS A 240 14.74 -14.62 -16.57
N TYR A 241 15.27 -15.21 -15.50
CA TYR A 241 15.81 -14.47 -14.37
C TYR A 241 16.91 -13.47 -14.80
N LEU A 242 17.89 -13.91 -15.59
CA LEU A 242 18.96 -13.04 -16.09
C LEU A 242 18.49 -11.94 -17.06
N SER A 243 17.30 -12.08 -17.66
CA SER A 243 16.70 -11.01 -18.48
C SER A 243 16.06 -9.89 -17.64
N ILE A 244 15.76 -10.16 -16.36
CA ILE A 244 15.08 -9.23 -15.44
C ILE A 244 16.09 -8.58 -14.49
N PHE A 245 17.09 -9.33 -14.04
CA PHE A 245 18.12 -8.90 -13.09
C PHE A 245 19.49 -8.83 -13.76
N SER A 246 20.13 -7.67 -13.69
CA SER A 246 21.37 -7.36 -14.40
C SER A 246 22.62 -7.41 -13.52
N ASP A 247 22.47 -7.35 -12.20
CA ASP A 247 23.54 -7.15 -11.24
C ASP A 247 23.27 -7.80 -9.86
N GLY A 248 24.31 -7.93 -9.06
CA GLY A 248 24.29 -8.50 -7.71
C GLY A 248 24.75 -9.95 -7.62
N ASP A 249 25.01 -10.41 -6.38
CA ASP A 249 25.60 -11.73 -6.11
C ASP A 249 24.75 -12.89 -6.66
N SER A 250 23.43 -12.76 -6.59
CA SER A 250 22.52 -13.78 -7.13
C SER A 250 22.59 -13.85 -8.66
N VAL A 251 22.85 -12.74 -9.35
CA VAL A 251 23.04 -12.71 -10.81
C VAL A 251 24.39 -13.33 -11.18
N ALA A 252 25.46 -12.99 -10.48
CA ALA A 252 26.77 -13.61 -10.69
C ALA A 252 26.72 -15.13 -10.46
N ALA A 253 26.04 -15.57 -9.40
CA ALA A 253 25.81 -16.98 -9.14
C ALA A 253 24.98 -17.64 -10.26
N ALA A 254 23.90 -17.00 -10.72
CA ALA A 254 23.09 -17.52 -11.82
C ALA A 254 23.87 -17.66 -13.13
N GLN A 255 24.72 -16.69 -13.47
CA GLN A 255 25.57 -16.75 -14.67
C GLN A 255 26.55 -17.93 -14.64
N SER A 256 27.02 -18.34 -13.46
CA SER A 256 27.92 -19.50 -13.31
C SER A 256 27.25 -20.86 -13.54
N GLN A 257 25.91 -20.91 -13.60
CA GLN A 257 25.13 -22.14 -13.74
C GLN A 257 24.67 -22.39 -15.19
N LEU A 258 24.95 -21.46 -16.12
CA LEU A 258 24.73 -21.61 -17.56
C LEU A 258 26.02 -22.04 -18.27
#